data_AF-A0A523SMB3-F1
#
_entry.id   AF-A0A523SMB3-F1
#
_cell.length_a   1.000
_cell.length_b   1.000
_cell.length_c   1.000
_cell.angle_alpha   90.00
_cell.angle_beta   90.00
_cell.angle_gamma   90.00
#
_symmetry.space_group_name_H-M   'P 1'
#
loop_
_entity.id
_entity.type
_entity.pdbx_description
1 polymer ?
#
loop_
_entity_poly.entity_id
_entity_poly.type
_entity_poly.pdbx_seq_one_letter_code
_entity_poly.pdbx_strand_id
1 'polypeptide(L)'
;MKAEPKNSPYEFIQLDAFSKDLKDFNRSDQQKILIRIRDWLSVKPESYPMLSGAIVVSGKKIFGLRHIKIGVKGHRGGAYVLYRICCDCIEYEYWKKSKVKCQFCDPDRENRIVLFDVQPRGFDYGR
;
A
#
# COMPACT_ATOMS: atom_id res chain seq x y z
N MET A 1 -24.49 -19.97 4.14
CA MET A 1 -23.32 -20.25 3.27
C MET A 1 -22.37 -19.08 3.37
N LYS A 2 -21.19 -19.26 3.98
CA LYS A 2 -20.15 -18.21 3.99
C LYS A 2 -19.45 -18.29 2.65
N ALA A 3 -19.59 -17.26 1.81
CA ALA A 3 -18.85 -17.17 0.57
C ALA A 3 -17.35 -17.17 0.92
N GLU A 4 -16.62 -18.17 0.44
CA GLU A 4 -15.17 -18.14 0.46
C GLU A 4 -14.73 -16.91 -0.33
N PRO A 5 -13.79 -16.08 0.18
CA PRO A 5 -13.31 -14.94 -0.57
C PRO A 5 -12.63 -15.47 -1.84
N LYS A 6 -13.20 -15.12 -3.00
CA LYS A 6 -12.57 -15.33 -4.31
C LYS A 6 -11.10 -14.96 -4.20
N ASN A 7 -10.20 -15.89 -4.53
CA ASN A 7 -8.76 -15.61 -4.59
C ASN A 7 -8.55 -14.31 -5.38
N SER A 8 -8.00 -13.31 -4.70
CA SER A 8 -7.58 -12.05 -5.31
C SER A 8 -6.74 -12.34 -6.54
N PRO A 9 -6.98 -11.69 -7.69
CA PRO A 9 -6.05 -11.78 -8.82
C PRO A 9 -4.70 -11.14 -8.49
N TYR A 10 -4.64 -10.31 -7.44
CA TYR A 10 -3.44 -9.62 -7.00
C TYR A 10 -2.67 -10.40 -5.93
N GLU A 11 -1.38 -10.60 -6.18
CA GLU A 11 -0.40 -10.99 -5.17
C GLU A 11 0.04 -9.76 -4.36
N PHE A 12 0.06 -9.88 -3.03
CA PHE A 12 0.45 -8.79 -2.13
C PHE A 12 1.91 -8.95 -1.70
N ILE A 13 2.72 -7.93 -1.98
CA ILE A 13 4.11 -7.84 -1.55
C ILE A 13 4.20 -6.86 -0.39
N GLN A 14 4.64 -7.32 0.78
CA GLN A 14 4.91 -6.45 1.92
C GLN A 14 6.39 -6.11 1.94
N LEU A 15 6.72 -4.82 1.96
CA LEU A 15 8.10 -4.40 2.16
C LEU A 15 8.45 -4.44 3.66
N ASP A 16 9.74 -4.58 3.96
CA ASP A 16 10.23 -4.64 5.34
C ASP A 16 9.79 -3.44 6.19
N ALA A 17 9.74 -2.24 5.59
CA ALA A 17 9.24 -1.04 6.23
C ALA A 17 7.79 -1.21 6.67
N PHE A 18 6.89 -1.58 5.75
CA PHE A 18 5.49 -1.90 6.08
C PHE A 18 5.38 -2.92 7.21
N SER A 19 6.10 -4.05 7.14
CA SER A 19 6.03 -5.08 8.17
C SER A 19 6.59 -4.64 9.52
N LYS A 20 7.57 -3.72 9.53
CA LYS A 20 8.12 -3.11 10.74
C LYS A 20 7.11 -2.14 11.36
N ASP A 21 6.59 -1.21 10.56
CA ASP A 21 5.71 -0.13 11.03
C ASP A 21 4.32 -0.66 11.42
N LEU A 22 3.90 -1.79 10.82
CA LEU A 22 2.71 -2.51 11.26
C LEU A 22 2.79 -2.96 12.73
N LYS A 23 4.00 -3.21 13.26
CA LYS A 23 4.19 -3.65 14.66
C LYS A 23 3.86 -2.56 15.68
N ASP A 24 3.81 -1.29 15.26
CA ASP A 24 3.45 -0.16 16.13
C ASP A 24 1.96 -0.16 16.48
N PHE A 25 1.14 -0.93 15.75
CA PHE A 25 -0.26 -1.17 16.06
C PHE A 25 -0.42 -2.37 17.00
N ASN A 26 -1.47 -2.38 17.82
CA ASN A 26 -1.80 -3.57 18.60
C ASN A 26 -2.22 -4.75 17.69
N ARG A 27 -2.10 -5.98 18.20
CA ARG A 27 -2.35 -7.21 17.42
C ARG A 27 -3.72 -7.28 16.74
N SER A 28 -4.77 -6.75 17.38
CA SER A 28 -6.12 -6.74 16.82
C SER A 28 -6.21 -5.79 15.62
N ASP A 29 -5.62 -4.59 15.75
CA ASP A 29 -5.57 -3.61 14.69
C ASP A 29 -4.66 -4.05 13.54
N GLN A 30 -3.54 -4.75 13.81
CA GLN A 30 -2.71 -5.36 12.76
C GLN A 30 -3.52 -6.32 11.87
N GLN A 31 -4.24 -7.26 12.49
CA GLN A 31 -5.09 -8.21 11.76
C GLN A 31 -6.19 -7.47 10.98
N LYS A 32 -6.81 -6.48 11.59
CA LYS A 32 -7.83 -5.63 10.95
C LYS A 32 -7.28 -4.90 9.73
N ILE A 33 -6.07 -4.33 9.83
CA ILE A 33 -5.38 -3.65 8.73
C ILE A 33 -5.18 -4.63 7.57
N LEU A 34 -4.58 -5.80 7.84
CA LEU A 34 -4.29 -6.80 6.82
C LEU A 34 -5.55 -7.35 6.13
N ILE A 35 -6.61 -7.61 6.89
CA ILE A 35 -7.90 -8.06 6.35
C ILE A 35 -8.48 -6.97 5.44
N ARG A 36 -8.52 -5.72 5.89
CA ARG A 36 -9.09 -4.60 5.11
C ARG A 36 -8.30 -4.31 3.85
N ILE A 37 -6.97 -4.38 3.90
CA ILE A 37 -6.10 -4.29 2.72
C ILE A 37 -6.52 -5.35 1.71
N ARG A 38 -6.62 -6.61 2.15
CA ARG A 38 -7.03 -7.70 1.27
C ARG A 38 -8.43 -7.45 0.71
N ASP A 39 -9.43 -7.20 1.54
CA ASP A 39 -10.82 -7.04 1.10
C ASP A 39 -10.99 -5.92 0.06
N TRP A 40 -10.35 -4.77 0.30
CA TRP A 40 -10.53 -3.59 -0.54
C TRP A 40 -9.69 -3.65 -1.81
N LEU A 41 -8.44 -4.07 -1.69
CA LEU A 41 -7.50 -4.02 -2.80
C LEU A 41 -7.55 -5.27 -3.69
N SER A 42 -8.18 -6.36 -3.24
CA SER A 42 -8.39 -7.54 -4.09
C SER A 42 -9.46 -7.34 -5.17
N VAL A 43 -10.37 -6.38 -4.97
CA VAL A 43 -11.51 -6.14 -5.87
C VAL A 43 -11.24 -4.99 -6.82
N LYS A 44 -10.82 -3.84 -6.29
CA LYS A 44 -10.66 -2.62 -7.09
C LYS A 44 -9.55 -1.72 -6.54
N PRO A 45 -8.27 -2.14 -6.61
CA PRO A 45 -7.17 -1.40 -6.02
C PRO A 45 -6.96 -0.01 -6.61
N GLU A 46 -7.41 0.24 -7.84
CA GLU A 46 -7.33 1.52 -8.55
C GLU A 46 -8.39 2.53 -8.10
N SER A 47 -9.38 2.11 -7.31
CA SER A 47 -10.47 2.97 -6.82
C SER A 47 -10.01 4.13 -5.92
N TYR A 48 -8.83 4.03 -5.32
CA TYR A 48 -8.24 5.09 -4.52
C TYR A 48 -7.28 5.93 -5.36
N PRO A 49 -7.42 7.26 -5.38
CA PRO A 49 -6.64 8.10 -6.28
C PRO A 49 -5.14 8.03 -5.98
N MET A 50 -4.36 8.19 -7.04
CA MET A 50 -2.92 8.35 -6.93
C MET A 50 -2.57 9.65 -6.21
N LEU A 51 -1.57 9.59 -5.36
CA LEU A 51 -1.01 10.74 -4.68
C LEU A 51 -0.23 11.62 -5.67
N SER A 52 -0.39 12.93 -5.54
CA SER A 52 0.38 13.89 -6.31
C SER A 52 1.84 13.94 -5.83
N GLY A 53 2.76 14.02 -6.79
CA GLY A 53 4.18 14.19 -6.51
C GLY A 53 4.89 12.95 -5.96
N ALA A 54 6.05 13.18 -5.35
CA ALA A 54 6.84 12.14 -4.71
C ALA A 54 6.52 12.11 -3.21
N ILE A 55 6.32 10.90 -2.68
CA ILE A 55 6.16 10.66 -1.25
C ILE A 55 7.48 10.09 -0.71
N VAL A 56 7.94 10.62 0.42
CA VAL A 56 9.15 10.11 1.07
C VAL A 56 8.79 8.89 1.90
N VAL A 57 9.30 7.72 1.51
CA VAL A 57 9.17 6.47 2.27
C VAL A 57 10.57 5.97 2.59
N SER A 58 10.88 5.81 3.87
CA SER A 58 12.21 5.38 4.35
C SER A 58 13.37 6.17 3.72
N GLY A 59 13.22 7.49 3.59
CA GLY A 59 14.24 8.40 3.01
C GLY A 59 14.33 8.39 1.48
N LYS A 60 13.49 7.63 0.77
CA LYS A 60 13.45 7.59 -0.70
C LYS A 60 12.21 8.27 -1.23
N LYS A 61 12.37 9.09 -2.29
CA LYS A 61 11.26 9.75 -2.99
C LYS A 61 10.60 8.76 -3.96
N ILE A 62 9.37 8.37 -3.69
CA ILE A 62 8.61 7.38 -4.47
C ILE A 62 7.40 8.05 -5.11
N PHE A 63 7.21 7.80 -6.41
CA PHE A 63 6.07 8.28 -7.18
C PHE A 63 5.08 7.14 -7.44
N GLY A 64 3.85 7.50 -7.79
CA GLY A 64 2.83 6.53 -8.16
C GLY A 64 2.21 5.79 -6.98
N LEU A 65 2.31 6.34 -5.77
CA LEU A 65 1.70 5.75 -4.58
C LEU A 65 0.23 6.12 -4.49
N ARG A 66 -0.57 5.20 -3.97
CA ARG A 66 -1.95 5.38 -3.54
C ARG A 66 -2.02 5.17 -2.03
N HIS A 67 -3.13 5.58 -1.42
CA HIS A 67 -3.34 5.31 0.00
C HIS A 67 -4.76 4.87 0.33
N ILE A 68 -4.86 4.07 1.40
CA ILE A 68 -6.14 3.79 2.06
C ILE A 68 -6.07 4.16 3.53
N LYS A 69 -7.23 4.46 4.12
CA LYS A 69 -7.37 4.79 5.54
C LYS A 69 -8.22 3.72 6.21
N ILE A 70 -7.65 3.04 7.19
CA ILE A 70 -8.32 1.96 7.92
C ILE A 70 -8.52 2.41 9.37
N GLY A 71 -9.78 2.47 9.81
CA GLY A 71 -10.07 2.84 11.20
C GLY A 71 -9.51 1.82 12.19
N VAL A 72 -8.66 2.25 13.10
CA VAL A 72 -8.05 1.43 14.17
C VAL A 72 -8.28 2.09 15.53
N LYS A 73 -8.28 1.32 16.62
CA LYS A 73 -8.62 1.84 17.94
C LYS A 73 -7.50 2.75 18.45
N GLY A 74 -7.83 3.87 19.10
CA GLY A 74 -6.84 4.76 19.73
C GLY A 74 -6.10 5.73 18.81
N HIS A 75 -6.21 5.59 17.48
CA HIS A 75 -5.60 6.54 16.53
C HIS A 75 -6.67 7.37 15.83
N ARG A 76 -6.74 8.67 16.15
CA ARG A 76 -7.70 9.59 15.54
C ARG A 76 -7.47 9.64 14.02
N GLY A 77 -8.42 9.11 13.28
CA GLY A 77 -8.38 9.05 11.81
C GLY A 77 -7.68 7.82 11.20
N GLY A 78 -7.29 6.83 12.03
CA GLY A 78 -6.93 5.48 11.59
C GLY A 78 -5.47 5.28 11.15
N ALA A 79 -5.22 4.10 10.59
CA ALA A 79 -3.99 3.72 9.93
C ALA A 79 -4.03 4.16 8.46
N TYR A 80 -2.96 4.79 8.01
CA TYR A 80 -2.73 5.26 6.66
C TYR A 80 -1.76 4.30 5.99
N VAL A 81 -2.23 3.56 4.98
CA VAL A 81 -1.45 2.55 4.28
C VAL A 81 -1.07 3.08 2.91
N LEU A 82 0.23 3.10 2.61
CA LEU A 82 0.78 3.43 1.30
C LEU A 82 0.97 2.17 0.47
N TYR A 83 0.48 2.18 -0.76
CA TYR A 83 0.63 1.06 -1.68
C TYR A 83 0.78 1.52 -3.13
N ARG A 84 1.16 0.58 -4.01
CA ARG A 84 1.22 0.77 -5.46
C ARG A 84 0.75 -0.49 -6.17
N ILE A 85 0.13 -0.31 -7.33
CA ILE A 85 -0.23 -1.39 -8.26
C ILE A 85 0.90 -1.52 -9.27
N CYS A 86 1.37 -2.74 -9.52
CA CYS A 86 2.54 -2.95 -10.36
C CYS A 86 2.29 -2.65 -11.84
N CYS A 87 1.12 -3.01 -12.37
CA CYS A 87 0.66 -2.63 -13.70
C CYS A 87 0.79 -1.11 -13.92
N ASP A 88 0.21 -0.27 -13.03
CA ASP A 88 0.36 1.19 -13.11
C ASP A 88 1.83 1.65 -13.11
N CYS A 89 2.69 1.00 -12.33
CA CYS A 89 4.11 1.39 -12.26
C CYS A 89 4.83 1.20 -13.59
N ILE A 90 4.50 0.12 -14.28
CA ILE A 90 5.09 -0.28 -15.56
C ILE A 90 4.50 0.61 -16.67
N GLU A 91 3.17 0.68 -16.76
CA GLU A 91 2.44 1.42 -17.81
C GLU A 91 2.81 2.90 -17.84
N TYR A 92 2.81 3.56 -16.67
CA TYR A 92 3.07 5.00 -16.57
C TYR A 92 4.55 5.35 -16.35
N GLU A 93 5.42 4.34 -16.33
CA GLU A 93 6.87 4.49 -16.18
C GLU A 93 7.29 5.43 -15.03
N TYR A 94 6.61 5.36 -13.87
CA TYR A 94 6.86 6.28 -12.73
C TYR A 94 8.33 6.29 -12.29
N TRP A 95 9.03 5.18 -12.52
CA TRP A 95 10.45 5.05 -12.25
C TRP A 95 11.33 6.03 -13.02
N LYS A 96 10.93 6.50 -14.21
CA LYS A 96 11.67 7.49 -14.99
C LYS A 96 11.79 8.82 -14.25
N LYS A 97 10.76 9.19 -13.49
CA LYS A 97 10.72 10.44 -12.70
C LYS A 97 11.35 10.28 -11.32
N SER A 98 11.25 9.11 -10.70
CA SER A 98 11.72 8.87 -9.33
C SER A 98 13.19 8.45 -9.23
N LYS A 99 13.81 7.98 -10.32
CA LYS A 99 15.08 7.22 -10.32
C LYS A 99 15.05 5.95 -9.45
N VAL A 100 13.91 5.61 -8.86
CA VAL A 100 13.64 4.36 -8.16
C VAL A 100 12.90 3.48 -9.15
N LYS A 101 13.61 2.49 -9.72
CA LYS A 101 13.00 1.46 -10.58
C LYS A 101 11.75 0.88 -9.89
N CYS A 102 10.80 0.36 -10.66
CA CYS A 102 9.72 -0.46 -10.11
C CYS A 102 10.31 -1.81 -9.61
N GLN A 103 11.31 -1.78 -8.72
CA GLN A 103 12.13 -2.94 -8.32
C GLN A 103 11.32 -4.06 -7.67
N PHE A 104 10.13 -3.73 -7.18
CA PHE A 104 9.19 -4.67 -6.56
C PHE A 104 8.09 -5.13 -7.53
N CYS A 105 8.16 -4.68 -8.78
CA CYS A 105 7.24 -5.05 -9.85
C CYS A 105 8.00 -5.78 -10.94
N ASP A 106 7.52 -6.97 -11.21
CA ASP A 106 8.05 -7.84 -12.24
C ASP A 106 7.14 -7.65 -13.47
N PRO A 107 7.68 -7.29 -14.64
CA PRO A 107 6.91 -7.18 -15.88
C PRO A 107 6.15 -8.46 -16.24
N ASP A 108 6.66 -9.62 -15.84
CA ASP A 108 6.00 -10.90 -16.11
C ASP A 108 4.90 -11.23 -15.07
N ARG A 109 4.77 -10.40 -14.03
CA ARG A 109 3.81 -10.57 -12.91
C ARG A 109 3.20 -9.24 -12.49
N GLU A 110 2.51 -8.58 -13.43
CA GLU A 110 1.98 -7.23 -13.24
C GLU A 110 0.83 -7.12 -12.23
N ASN A 111 0.13 -8.23 -11.98
CA ASN A 111 -0.97 -8.34 -11.00
C ASN A 111 -0.45 -8.44 -9.57
N ARG A 112 0.28 -7.40 -9.15
CA ARG A 112 0.88 -7.29 -7.82
C ARG A 112 0.55 -5.96 -7.18
N ILE A 113 0.39 -5.99 -5.86
CA ILE A 113 0.20 -4.82 -5.02
C ILE A 113 1.32 -4.78 -4.01
N VAL A 114 2.12 -3.72 -4.08
CA VAL A 114 3.26 -3.51 -3.20
C VAL A 114 2.81 -2.59 -2.07
N LEU A 115 2.90 -3.08 -0.83
CA LEU A 115 2.62 -2.33 0.39
C LEU A 115 3.91 -1.73 0.90
N PHE A 116 4.00 -0.40 0.86
CA PHE A 116 5.22 0.34 1.14
C PHE A 116 5.38 0.63 2.63
N ASP A 117 4.31 1.12 3.25
CA ASP A 117 4.35 1.67 4.60
C ASP A 117 2.93 1.70 5.20
N VAL A 118 2.85 1.67 6.52
CA VAL A 118 1.63 1.86 7.30
C VAL A 118 1.93 2.69 8.54
N GLN A 119 1.30 3.86 8.63
CA GLN A 119 1.53 4.80 9.72
C GLN A 119 0.21 5.27 10.32
N PRO A 120 0.16 5.70 11.59
CA PRO A 120 -0.99 6.44 12.10
C PRO A 120 -1.23 7.69 11.24
N ARG A 121 -2.50 8.09 11.02
CA ARG A 121 -2.82 9.25 10.17
C ARG A 121 -2.08 10.55 10.54
N GLY A 122 -1.71 10.71 11.80
CA GLY A 122 -0.95 11.86 12.28
C GLY A 122 0.53 11.90 11.83
N PHE A 123 1.02 10.84 11.19
CA PHE A 123 2.38 10.79 10.66
C PHE A 123 2.49 11.68 9.43
N ASP A 124 3.42 12.63 9.47
CA ASP A 124 3.70 13.52 8.36
C ASP A 124 4.71 12.89 7.40
N TYR A 125 4.29 12.73 6.15
CA TYR A 125 5.15 12.25 5.07
C TYR A 125 6.02 13.35 4.44
N GLY A 126 6.04 14.56 5.04
CA GLY A 126 6.93 15.66 4.68
C GLY A 126 6.65 16.19 3.27
N ARG A 127 5.40 16.61 3.02
CA ARG A 127 4.99 17.22 1.75
C ARG A 127 5.53 18.63 1.56
#